data_AF-A0A3D4B581-F1
#
_entry.id   AF-A0A3D4B581-F1
#
_cell.length_a   1.000
_cell.length_b   1.000
_cell.length_c   1.000
_cell.angle_alpha   90.00
_cell.angle_beta   90.00
_cell.angle_gamma   90.00
#
_symmetry.space_group_name_H-M   'P 1'
#
loop_
_entity.id
_entity.type
_entity.pdbx_description
1 polymer ?
#
loop_
_entity_poly.entity_id
_entity_poly.type
_entity_poly.pdbx_seq_one_letter_code
_entity_poly.pdbx_strand_id
1 'polypeptide(L)'
;MMIRKLLGLAIVCALSSSCGVDNQGGSSEYNLIDEVQAALPPASFGDYWYQGKAEITSYTLKQARYGEIHDGHAVLIFVTEDFSASKQVKLDNPQEAGDDVVKILKLNATRKFNTGIYPYSIMGSVYSPIDRVRYPHPLKINMSAQ
;
A
#
# COMPACT_ATOMS: atom_id res chain seq x y z
N MET A 1 3.16 63.79 -60.02
CA MET A 1 1.82 63.91 -59.42
C MET A 1 1.67 62.78 -58.40
N MET A 2 2.19 63.00 -57.18
CA MET A 2 1.44 63.24 -55.93
C MET A 2 0.49 62.10 -55.47
N ILE A 3 0.97 61.38 -54.44
CA ILE A 3 0.33 61.14 -53.11
C ILE A 3 -1.08 60.52 -53.06
N ARG A 4 -1.18 59.34 -52.42
CA ARG A 4 -2.05 59.01 -51.25
C ARG A 4 -1.96 57.51 -50.88
N LYS A 5 -1.30 57.17 -49.76
CA LYS A 5 -1.83 56.75 -48.43
C LYS A 5 -2.73 55.50 -48.41
N LEU A 6 -2.29 54.48 -47.66
CA LEU A 6 -2.90 53.81 -46.47
C LEU A 6 -2.51 52.32 -46.51
N LEU A 7 -1.55 51.89 -45.68
CA LEU A 7 -1.79 51.24 -44.38
C LEU A 7 -2.67 49.98 -44.50
N GLY A 8 -2.03 48.84 -44.75
CA GLY A 8 -2.64 47.51 -44.69
C GLY A 8 -1.64 46.54 -44.08
N LEU A 9 -1.78 46.33 -42.77
CA LEU A 9 -1.05 45.34 -41.99
C LEU A 9 -1.51 43.94 -42.42
N ALA A 10 -0.61 43.14 -43.00
CA ALA A 10 -0.79 41.70 -43.11
C ALA A 10 0.56 41.03 -42.84
N ILE A 11 0.88 40.88 -41.55
CA ILE A 11 1.92 39.98 -41.07
C ILE A 11 1.43 38.56 -41.32
N VAL A 12 1.85 37.96 -42.43
CA VAL A 12 1.83 36.50 -42.60
C VAL A 12 3.23 36.03 -42.24
N CYS A 13 3.45 35.79 -40.95
CA CYS A 13 4.64 35.11 -40.47
C CYS A 13 4.23 33.67 -40.15
N ALA A 14 4.44 32.79 -41.14
CA ALA A 14 4.43 31.36 -40.92
C ALA A 14 5.62 31.03 -40.00
N LEU A 15 5.32 30.74 -38.73
CA LEU A 15 6.25 30.10 -37.82
C LEU A 15 5.64 28.77 -37.42
N SER A 16 6.14 27.73 -38.08
CA SER A 16 6.08 26.35 -37.63
C SER A 16 6.67 26.28 -36.22
N SER A 17 5.80 26.34 -35.21
CA SER A 17 6.12 25.95 -33.85
C SER A 17 6.33 24.43 -33.83
N SER A 18 7.54 24.03 -34.23
CA SER A 18 8.20 22.88 -33.62
C SER A 18 8.12 23.10 -32.11
N CYS A 19 7.40 22.23 -31.40
CA CYS A 19 7.55 22.14 -29.95
C CYS A 19 8.96 21.63 -29.68
N GLY A 20 9.91 22.55 -29.57
CA GLY A 20 11.16 22.31 -28.86
C GLY A 20 10.81 22.01 -27.41
N VAL A 21 10.83 20.74 -27.04
CA VAL A 21 11.01 20.37 -25.64
C VAL A 21 12.45 20.74 -25.32
N ASP A 22 12.63 21.79 -24.51
CA ASP A 22 13.91 22.13 -23.90
C ASP A 22 14.37 20.94 -23.06
N ASN A 23 15.24 20.12 -23.65
CA ASN A 23 15.91 19.04 -22.97
C ASN A 23 17.06 19.64 -22.15
N GLN A 24 16.68 20.38 -21.09
CA GLN A 24 17.58 20.75 -20.01
C GLN A 24 17.81 19.49 -19.18
N GLY A 25 18.81 18.72 -19.60
CA GLY A 25 19.38 17.63 -18.82
C GLY A 25 19.96 18.18 -17.53
N GLY A 26 19.15 18.20 -16.48
CA GLY A 26 19.63 18.01 -15.11
C GLY A 26 19.51 16.53 -14.80
N SER A 27 20.61 15.78 -14.91
CA SER A 27 20.71 14.48 -14.27
C SER A 27 20.71 14.71 -12.75
N SER A 28 19.54 14.99 -12.21
CA SER A 28 19.27 14.73 -10.80
C SER A 28 19.40 13.22 -10.68
N GLU A 29 20.59 12.79 -10.26
CA GLU A 29 20.81 11.46 -9.73
C GLU A 29 19.78 11.29 -8.62
N TYR A 30 18.65 10.68 -8.96
CA TYR A 30 17.80 10.07 -7.97
C TYR A 30 18.69 9.00 -7.37
N ASN A 31 19.37 9.33 -6.28
CA ASN A 31 19.75 8.35 -5.31
C ASN A 31 18.43 7.68 -4.95
N LEU A 32 18.19 6.53 -5.58
CA LEU A 32 17.19 5.58 -5.15
C LEU A 32 17.62 5.27 -3.71
N ILE A 33 17.05 6.05 -2.80
CA ILE A 33 17.04 5.84 -1.36
C ILE A 33 17.11 4.33 -1.14
N ASP A 34 18.21 3.93 -0.49
CA ASP A 34 18.60 2.59 -0.06
C ASP A 34 17.58 1.51 -0.40
N GLU A 35 18.04 0.44 -1.05
CA GLU A 35 17.39 -0.87 -0.88
C GLU A 35 16.94 -0.95 0.58
N VAL A 36 15.62 -1.03 0.82
CA VAL A 36 15.08 -1.09 2.18
C VAL A 36 15.67 -2.36 2.79
N GLN A 37 16.82 -2.23 3.41
CA GLN A 37 17.59 -3.35 3.89
C GLN A 37 16.71 -3.94 4.97
N ALA A 38 16.21 -5.14 4.72
CA ALA A 38 15.40 -5.82 5.69
C ALA A 38 16.20 -5.88 6.99
N ALA A 39 15.64 -5.32 8.05
CA ALA A 39 16.28 -5.24 9.36
C ALA A 39 15.43 -6.00 10.36
N LEU A 40 16.09 -6.61 11.33
CA LEU A 40 15.41 -7.15 12.50
C LEU A 40 14.79 -5.99 13.29
N PRO A 41 13.61 -6.19 13.91
CA PRO A 41 12.99 -5.14 14.71
C PRO A 41 13.87 -4.82 15.94
N PRO A 42 13.75 -3.59 16.49
CA PRO A 42 14.43 -3.22 17.71
C PRO A 42 13.95 -4.07 18.90
N ALA A 43 14.75 -4.15 19.96
CA ALA A 43 14.41 -4.93 21.16
C ALA A 43 13.05 -4.56 21.77
N SER A 44 12.69 -3.27 21.75
CA SER A 44 11.40 -2.75 22.23
C SER A 44 10.18 -3.31 21.51
N PHE A 45 10.35 -3.89 20.32
CA PHE A 45 9.27 -4.59 19.61
C PHE A 45 8.73 -5.75 20.45
N GLY A 46 9.61 -6.54 21.06
CA GLY A 46 9.22 -7.69 21.86
C GLY A 46 8.41 -7.29 23.09
N ASP A 47 8.81 -6.21 23.76
CA ASP A 47 8.15 -5.68 24.95
C ASP A 47 6.68 -5.33 24.68
N TYR A 48 6.39 -4.77 23.50
CA TYR A 48 5.03 -4.41 23.11
C TYR A 48 4.24 -5.58 22.54
N TRP A 49 4.84 -6.38 21.66
CA TRP A 49 4.09 -7.36 20.86
C TRP A 49 3.99 -8.74 21.50
N TYR A 50 4.93 -9.15 22.35
CA TYR A 50 4.93 -10.48 22.98
C TYR A 50 4.26 -10.53 24.36
N GLN A 51 3.40 -9.55 24.66
CA GLN A 51 2.60 -9.49 25.89
C GLN A 51 1.30 -10.34 25.85
N GLY A 52 1.09 -11.15 24.80
CA GLY A 52 -0.09 -12.01 24.66
C GLY A 52 -1.40 -11.27 24.37
N LYS A 53 -1.33 -10.04 23.83
CA LYS A 53 -2.49 -9.22 23.49
C LYS A 53 -2.58 -8.94 21.99
N ALA A 54 -3.77 -8.59 21.53
CA ALA A 54 -4.01 -8.06 20.20
C ALA A 54 -4.06 -6.52 20.24
N GLU A 55 -3.58 -5.88 19.18
CA GLU A 55 -3.88 -4.47 18.92
C GLU A 55 -5.08 -4.38 17.98
N ILE A 56 -6.07 -3.56 18.34
CA ILE A 56 -7.29 -3.38 17.57
C ILE A 56 -7.46 -1.89 17.33
N THR A 57 -7.64 -1.51 16.06
CA THR A 57 -7.97 -0.13 15.68
C THR A 57 -9.22 -0.11 14.82
N SER A 58 -10.15 0.81 15.11
CA SER A 58 -11.38 1.00 14.34
C SER A 58 -11.41 2.38 13.69
N TYR A 59 -12.05 2.45 12.53
CA TYR A 59 -12.14 3.65 11.71
C TYR A 59 -13.54 3.79 11.13
N THR A 60 -14.02 5.04 11.03
CA THR A 60 -15.13 5.38 10.12
C THR A 60 -14.63 5.31 8.69
N LEU A 61 -15.40 4.66 7.80
CA LEU A 61 -15.01 4.42 6.41
C LEU A 61 -15.96 5.17 5.46
N LYS A 62 -15.40 5.86 4.47
CA LYS A 62 -16.08 6.37 3.28
C LYS A 62 -15.63 5.55 2.08
N GLN A 63 -16.45 4.64 1.59
CA GLN A 63 -16.09 3.70 0.52
C GLN A 63 -16.75 4.07 -0.80
N ALA A 64 -15.96 4.34 -1.83
CA ALA A 64 -16.48 4.55 -3.17
C ALA A 64 -16.93 3.22 -3.80
N ARG A 65 -18.18 3.15 -4.28
CA ARG A 65 -18.72 2.03 -5.07
C ARG A 65 -19.89 2.50 -5.94
N TYR A 66 -19.91 2.09 -7.20
CA TYR A 66 -20.94 2.46 -8.20
C TYR A 66 -21.13 3.97 -8.38
N GLY A 67 -20.05 4.75 -8.28
CA GLY A 67 -20.11 6.21 -8.44
C GLY A 67 -20.58 6.98 -7.19
N GLU A 68 -20.90 6.27 -6.10
CA GLU A 68 -21.36 6.86 -4.85
C GLU A 68 -20.38 6.57 -3.70
N ILE A 69 -20.44 7.39 -2.66
CA ILE A 69 -19.70 7.20 -1.42
C ILE A 69 -20.62 6.58 -0.37
N HIS A 70 -20.25 5.40 0.11
CA HIS A 70 -21.00 4.64 1.11
C HIS A 70 -20.31 4.72 2.47
N ASP A 71 -21.09 5.03 3.50
CA ASP A 71 -20.62 4.99 4.87
C ASP A 71 -20.44 3.56 5.37
N GLY A 72 -19.44 3.37 6.22
CA GLY A 72 -19.10 2.08 6.77
C GLY A 72 -18.12 2.17 7.93
N HIS A 73 -17.54 1.04 8.27
CA HIS A 73 -16.48 0.95 9.26
C HIS A 73 -15.38 0.01 8.78
N ALA A 74 -14.16 0.28 9.23
CA ALA A 74 -13.01 -0.60 9.06
C ALA A 74 -12.43 -0.95 10.43
N VAL A 75 -12.00 -2.20 10.59
CA VAL A 75 -11.31 -2.67 11.80
C VAL A 75 -10.04 -3.39 11.38
N LEU A 76 -8.92 -3.00 11.98
CA LEU A 76 -7.63 -3.65 11.83
C LEU A 76 -7.29 -4.35 13.15
N ILE A 77 -6.93 -5.63 13.07
CA ILE A 77 -6.51 -6.43 14.21
C ILE A 77 -5.11 -6.95 13.93
N PHE A 78 -4.15 -6.59 14.77
CA PHE A 78 -2.77 -7.05 14.72
C PHE A 78 -2.48 -8.00 15.87
N VAL A 79 -1.87 -9.15 15.57
CA VAL A 79 -1.47 -10.16 16.55
C VAL A 79 -0.15 -10.79 16.16
N THR A 80 0.69 -11.12 17.14
CA THR A 80 1.83 -12.02 16.91
C THR A 80 1.41 -13.46 17.06
N GLU A 81 1.83 -14.30 16.12
CA GLU A 81 1.56 -15.74 16.12
C GLU A 81 2.84 -16.50 15.76
N ASP A 82 2.99 -17.73 16.29
CA ASP A 82 3.91 -18.71 15.74
C ASP A 82 3.22 -19.43 14.58
N PHE A 83 3.87 -19.48 13.42
CA PHE A 83 3.28 -19.91 12.16
C PHE A 83 4.13 -20.97 11.47
N SER A 84 3.49 -21.99 10.90
CA SER A 84 4.16 -23.01 10.10
C SER A 84 4.41 -22.47 8.69
N ALA A 85 5.68 -22.34 8.30
CA ALA A 85 6.02 -21.89 6.95
C ALA A 85 5.55 -22.88 5.88
N SER A 86 5.69 -24.18 6.14
CA SER A 86 5.32 -25.24 5.21
C SER A 86 3.81 -25.45 5.08
N LYS A 87 3.07 -25.50 6.20
CA LYS A 87 1.62 -25.76 6.21
C LYS A 87 0.77 -24.49 6.06
N GLN A 88 1.38 -23.32 6.26
CA GLN A 88 0.72 -22.02 6.22
C GLN A 88 -0.49 -21.88 7.16
N VAL A 89 -0.34 -22.41 8.37
CA VAL A 89 -1.31 -22.34 9.47
C VAL A 89 -0.62 -21.90 10.76
N LYS A 90 -1.41 -21.37 11.70
CA LYS A 90 -0.95 -21.10 13.06
C LYS A 90 -0.50 -22.42 13.71
N LEU A 91 0.57 -22.36 14.50
CA LEU A 91 1.02 -23.49 15.31
C LEU A 91 0.37 -23.45 16.69
N ASP A 92 -0.20 -24.59 17.10
CA ASP A 92 -0.72 -24.77 18.46
C ASP A 92 0.40 -25.22 19.43
N ASN A 93 1.32 -26.06 18.95
CA ASN A 93 2.52 -26.52 19.69
C ASN A 93 3.81 -26.09 18.96
N PRO A 94 4.21 -24.81 19.00
CA PRO A 94 5.37 -24.33 18.24
C PRO A 94 6.69 -25.02 18.62
N GLN A 95 6.81 -25.54 19.84
CA GLN A 95 8.00 -26.22 20.36
C GLN A 95 8.27 -27.55 19.65
N GLU A 96 7.24 -28.17 19.06
CA GLU A 96 7.34 -29.44 18.34
C GLU A 96 7.62 -29.26 16.84
N ALA A 97 7.50 -28.03 16.33
CA ALA A 97 7.58 -27.74 14.89
C ALA A 97 9.01 -27.50 14.39
N GLY A 98 10.01 -27.44 15.28
CA GLY A 98 11.42 -27.29 14.90
C GLY A 98 11.66 -26.06 14.01
N ASP A 99 12.36 -26.27 12.90
CA ASP A 99 12.73 -25.20 11.96
C ASP A 99 11.56 -24.67 11.10
N ASP A 100 10.38 -25.28 11.19
CA ASP A 100 9.19 -24.84 10.46
C ASP A 100 8.49 -23.63 11.13
N VAL A 101 8.86 -23.31 12.37
CA VAL A 101 8.32 -22.16 13.11
C VAL A 101 8.86 -20.85 12.55
N VAL A 102 7.94 -19.98 12.15
CA VAL A 102 8.24 -18.58 11.86
C VAL A 102 7.34 -17.68 12.70
N LYS A 103 7.96 -16.77 13.47
CA LYS A 103 7.23 -15.71 14.19
C LYS A 103 6.73 -14.69 13.18
N ILE A 104 5.44 -14.40 13.22
CA ILE A 104 4.79 -13.45 12.32
C ILE A 104 4.04 -12.36 13.09
N LEU A 105 3.88 -11.19 12.47
CA LEU A 105 2.84 -10.22 12.75
C LEU A 105 1.73 -10.41 11.73
N LYS A 106 0.57 -10.84 12.20
CA LYS A 106 -0.61 -11.07 11.38
C LYS A 106 -1.56 -9.88 11.47
N LEU A 107 -1.91 -9.34 10.32
CA LEU A 107 -3.01 -8.39 10.16
C LEU A 107 -4.28 -9.17 9.79
N ASN A 108 -5.39 -8.89 10.46
CA ASN A 108 -6.75 -9.16 9.98
C ASN A 108 -7.47 -7.82 9.79
N ALA A 109 -7.65 -7.41 8.54
CA ALA A 109 -8.30 -6.18 8.15
C ALA A 109 -9.73 -6.48 7.69
N THR A 110 -10.71 -5.78 8.24
CA THR A 110 -12.11 -5.86 7.80
C THR A 110 -12.62 -4.49 7.36
N ARG A 111 -13.46 -4.47 6.33
CA ARG A 111 -14.20 -3.31 5.85
C ARG A 111 -15.64 -3.73 5.60
N LYS A 112 -16.58 -3.00 6.19
CA LYS A 112 -18.01 -3.22 5.98
C LYS A 112 -18.67 -1.91 5.61
N PHE A 113 -19.46 -1.93 4.54
CA PHE A 113 -20.22 -0.78 4.03
C PHE A 113 -21.45 -1.30 3.30
N ASN A 114 -22.49 -0.48 3.18
CA ASN A 114 -23.73 -0.87 2.52
C ASN A 114 -23.99 0.04 1.31
N THR A 115 -24.31 -0.55 0.17
CA THR A 115 -24.66 0.17 -1.08
C THR A 115 -26.15 0.54 -1.17
N GLY A 116 -26.90 0.32 -0.09
CA GLY A 116 -28.36 0.39 -0.05
C GLY A 116 -28.99 -0.97 -0.32
N ILE A 117 -28.71 -1.57 -1.49
CA ILE A 117 -29.27 -2.87 -1.89
C ILE A 117 -28.42 -4.04 -1.38
N TYR A 118 -27.09 -3.89 -1.38
CA TYR A 118 -26.17 -4.97 -0.98
C TYR A 118 -25.24 -4.53 0.15
N PRO A 119 -25.23 -5.27 1.28
CA PRO A 119 -24.20 -5.13 2.29
C PRO A 119 -22.92 -5.80 1.81
N TYR A 120 -21.80 -5.07 1.89
CA TYR A 120 -20.48 -5.61 1.60
C TYR A 120 -19.72 -5.91 2.89
N SER A 121 -19.06 -7.06 2.92
CA SER A 121 -18.13 -7.45 3.97
C SER A 121 -16.86 -7.98 3.36
N ILE A 122 -15.79 -7.19 3.47
CA ILE A 122 -14.48 -7.51 2.93
C ILE A 122 -13.55 -7.78 4.10
N MET A 123 -12.87 -8.93 4.09
CA MET A 123 -11.85 -9.29 5.04
C MET A 123 -10.57 -9.71 4.31
N GLY A 124 -9.43 -9.18 4.74
CA GLY A 124 -8.13 -9.62 4.25
C GLY A 124 -7.17 -9.87 5.41
N SER A 125 -6.32 -10.87 5.28
CA SER A 125 -5.26 -11.11 6.25
C SER A 125 -3.89 -11.22 5.58
N VAL A 126 -2.87 -10.71 6.29
CA VAL A 126 -1.47 -10.69 5.83
C VAL A 126 -0.61 -11.25 6.95
N TYR A 127 0.23 -12.24 6.62
CA TYR A 127 1.03 -12.99 7.57
C TYR A 127 2.50 -12.61 7.38
N SER A 128 2.92 -11.51 8.01
CA SER A 128 4.24 -10.92 7.79
C SER A 128 5.27 -11.47 8.77
N PRO A 129 6.40 -12.05 8.32
CA PRO A 129 7.50 -12.44 9.19
C PRO A 129 8.05 -11.27 10.01
N ILE A 130 8.42 -11.58 11.25
CA ILE A 130 9.18 -10.65 12.11
C ILE A 130 10.63 -10.56 11.62
N ASP A 131 11.25 -11.70 11.30
CA ASP A 131 12.57 -11.76 10.65
C ASP A 131 12.43 -11.52 9.14
N ARG A 132 12.46 -10.24 8.75
CA ARG A 132 12.39 -9.85 7.33
C ARG A 132 13.70 -10.05 6.58
N VAL A 133 14.83 -10.23 7.28
CA VAL A 133 16.12 -10.55 6.66
C VAL A 133 16.03 -11.93 6.03
N ARG A 134 15.53 -12.91 6.79
CA ARG A 134 15.36 -14.28 6.33
C ARG A 134 14.15 -14.46 5.43
N TYR A 135 13.05 -13.75 5.73
CA TYR A 135 11.80 -13.83 4.99
C TYR A 135 11.33 -12.43 4.56
N PRO A 136 11.82 -11.92 3.41
CA PRO A 136 11.55 -10.54 2.98
C PRO A 136 10.10 -10.28 2.58
N HIS A 137 9.29 -11.34 2.42
CA HIS A 137 7.90 -11.25 1.95
C HIS A 137 6.93 -11.95 2.91
N PRO A 138 5.64 -11.54 2.93
CA PRO A 138 4.61 -12.24 3.68
C PRO A 138 4.51 -13.72 3.27
N LEU A 139 4.35 -14.61 4.26
CA LEU A 139 4.26 -16.06 4.02
C LEU A 139 2.91 -16.46 3.42
N LYS A 140 1.88 -15.65 3.67
CA LYS A 140 0.51 -15.86 3.20
C LYS A 140 -0.23 -14.55 3.13
N ILE A 141 -1.11 -14.45 2.14
CA ILE A 141 -2.10 -13.39 1.98
C ILE A 141 -3.40 -14.06 1.56
N ASN A 142 -4.50 -13.68 2.18
CA ASN A 142 -5.84 -14.11 1.79
C ASN A 142 -6.79 -12.92 1.80
N MET A 143 -7.82 -13.02 0.96
CA MET A 143 -8.89 -12.04 0.89
C MET A 143 -10.21 -12.77 0.65
N SER A 144 -11.24 -12.32 1.36
CA SER A 144 -12.63 -12.69 1.13
C SER A 144 -13.45 -11.42 0.97
N ALA A 145 -14.38 -11.43 0.04
CA ALA A 145 -15.33 -10.36 -0.18
C ALA A 145 -16.68 -10.97 -0.51
N GLN A 146 -17.70 -10.46 0.17
CA GLN A 146 -19.11 -10.71 -0.12
C GLN A 146 -19.79 -9.37 -0.37
#